data_AF-A0A8W8NP80-F1
#
_entry.id   AF-A0A8W8NP80-F1
#
_cell.length_a   1.000
_cell.length_b   1.000
_cell.length_c   1.000
_cell.angle_alpha   90.00
_cell.angle_beta   90.00
_cell.angle_gamma   90.00
#
_symmetry.space_group_name_H-M   'P 1'
#
loop_
_entity.id
_entity.type
_entity.pdbx_description
1 polymer ?
#
loop_
_entity_poly.entity_id
_entity_poly.type
_entity_poly.pdbx_seq_one_letter_code
_entity_poly.pdbx_strand_id
1 'polypeptide(L)'
;MLRWTRIFYSALKNSYKNWKIYTKCRVLVKTNVPIDTALSKPTDGGVPYKTSGIYVFKQKRKVIYLGMSSTDIRNRIQAHLSNNDRQEVGRYLQKWHFRAITVSWVEEKDAEVKEKQYIDIVGNIQGCAPVLNKTSGNSKKISKKTWLWRFFK
;
A
#
# COMPACT_ATOMS: atom_id res chain seq x y z
N MET A 1 32.71 -15.23 -19.92
CA MET A 1 32.14 -13.87 -20.09
C MET A 1 30.61 -13.74 -19.85
N LEU A 2 29.85 -14.83 -19.67
CA LEU A 2 28.36 -14.81 -19.56
C LEU A 2 27.76 -14.59 -18.16
N ARG A 3 28.57 -14.68 -17.10
CA ARG A 3 28.07 -14.64 -15.70
C ARG A 3 27.82 -13.21 -15.20
N TRP A 4 28.67 -12.27 -15.62
CA TRP A 4 28.60 -10.85 -15.25
C TRP A 4 27.41 -10.14 -15.89
N THR A 5 27.10 -10.44 -17.16
CA THR A 5 25.93 -9.87 -17.86
C THR A 5 24.61 -10.32 -17.24
N ARG A 6 24.49 -11.59 -16.80
CA ARG A 6 23.32 -12.07 -16.05
C ARG A 6 23.14 -11.37 -14.71
N ILE A 7 24.22 -11.15 -13.96
CA ILE A 7 24.18 -10.46 -12.66
C ILE A 7 23.78 -9.00 -12.85
N PHE A 8 24.40 -8.31 -13.81
CA PHE A 8 24.10 -6.91 -14.12
C PHE A 8 22.65 -6.72 -14.61
N TYR A 9 22.18 -7.60 -15.49
CA TYR A 9 20.80 -7.58 -15.98
C TYR A 9 19.77 -7.87 -14.85
N SER A 10 20.09 -8.81 -13.96
CA SER A 10 19.25 -9.09 -12.78
C SER A 10 19.19 -7.91 -11.81
N ALA A 11 20.34 -7.26 -11.55
CA ALA A 11 20.42 -6.08 -10.72
C ALA A 11 19.61 -4.91 -11.31
N LEU A 12 19.79 -4.61 -12.60
CA LEU A 12 19.01 -3.58 -13.31
C LEU A 12 17.51 -3.87 -13.31
N LYS A 13 17.11 -5.12 -13.56
CA LYS A 13 15.70 -5.54 -13.53
C LYS A 13 15.09 -5.34 -12.15
N ASN A 14 15.83 -5.64 -11.08
CA ASN A 14 15.39 -5.42 -9.71
C ASN A 14 15.31 -3.94 -9.35
N SER A 15 16.29 -3.13 -9.74
CA SER A 15 16.27 -1.67 -9.56
C SER A 15 15.09 -1.02 -10.28
N TYR A 16 14.80 -1.45 -11.50
CA TYR A 16 13.65 -0.98 -12.26
C TYR A 16 12.31 -1.42 -11.65
N LYS A 17 12.22 -2.67 -11.17
CA LYS A 17 11.03 -3.17 -10.45
C LYS A 17 10.78 -2.35 -9.18
N ASN A 18 11.82 -2.07 -8.41
CA ASN A 18 11.73 -1.25 -7.20
C ASN A 18 11.36 0.20 -7.52
N TRP A 19 11.87 0.76 -8.62
CA TRP A 19 11.48 2.08 -9.10
C TRP A 19 10.01 2.16 -9.49
N LYS A 20 9.49 1.16 -10.22
CA LYS A 20 8.05 1.06 -10.56
C LYS A 20 7.16 0.98 -9.31
N ILE A 21 7.57 0.21 -8.31
CA ILE A 21 6.83 0.14 -7.04
C ILE A 21 6.90 1.50 -6.32
N TYR A 22 8.06 2.14 -6.31
CA TYR A 22 8.25 3.46 -5.70
C TYR A 22 7.35 4.53 -6.34
N THR A 23 7.25 4.58 -7.68
CA THR A 23 6.37 5.54 -8.36
C THR A 23 4.90 5.29 -8.03
N LYS A 24 4.46 4.01 -7.99
CA LYS A 24 3.12 3.64 -7.53
C LYS A 24 2.87 4.06 -6.08
N CYS A 25 3.84 3.87 -5.18
CA CYS A 25 3.74 4.33 -3.79
C CYS A 25 3.59 5.86 -3.71
N ARG A 26 4.27 6.62 -4.57
CA ARG A 26 4.06 8.09 -4.64
C ARG A 26 2.65 8.46 -5.06
N VAL A 27 2.05 7.71 -5.99
CA VAL A 27 0.63 7.89 -6.36
C VAL A 27 -0.26 7.64 -5.15
N LEU A 28 -0.09 6.49 -4.48
CA LEU A 28 -0.86 6.12 -3.28
C LEU A 28 -0.80 7.19 -2.18
N VAL A 29 0.35 7.84 -1.97
CA VAL A 29 0.46 8.90 -0.96
C VAL A 29 -0.25 10.19 -1.39
N LYS A 30 -0.32 10.49 -2.69
CA LYS A 30 -0.87 11.76 -3.21
C LYS A 30 -2.39 11.79 -3.38
N THR A 31 -2.99 10.76 -3.96
CA THR A 31 -4.40 10.79 -4.41
C THR A 31 -5.38 10.59 -3.28
N ASN A 32 -6.23 11.56 -2.93
CA ASN A 32 -7.13 11.39 -1.78
C ASN A 32 -8.58 11.35 -2.26
N VAL A 33 -9.22 10.18 -2.20
CA VAL A 33 -10.64 10.01 -2.54
C VAL A 33 -11.39 9.58 -1.30
N PRO A 34 -12.45 10.28 -0.84
CA PRO A 34 -13.26 9.83 0.29
C PRO A 34 -13.72 8.38 0.11
N ILE A 35 -13.66 7.58 1.18
CA ILE A 35 -13.92 6.14 1.08
C ILE A 35 -15.32 5.84 0.52
N ASP A 36 -16.33 6.60 0.93
CA ASP A 36 -17.71 6.48 0.44
C ASP A 36 -17.80 6.77 -1.05
N THR A 37 -17.13 7.82 -1.51
CA THR A 37 -17.07 8.18 -2.94
C THR A 37 -16.37 7.08 -3.73
N ALA A 38 -15.24 6.59 -3.24
CA ALA A 38 -14.45 5.55 -3.90
C ALA A 38 -15.20 4.22 -4.01
N LEU A 39 -16.07 3.91 -3.04
CA LEU A 39 -16.95 2.75 -3.06
C LEU A 39 -18.29 2.98 -3.76
N SER A 40 -18.60 4.20 -4.22
CA SER A 40 -19.81 4.49 -5.00
C SER A 40 -19.55 4.50 -6.51
N LYS A 41 -18.32 4.85 -6.94
CA LYS A 41 -17.97 5.00 -8.36
C LYS A 41 -16.90 3.99 -8.80
N PRO A 42 -17.23 2.95 -9.57
CA PRO A 42 -16.25 1.94 -9.99
C PRO A 42 -15.34 2.36 -11.15
N THR A 43 -15.70 3.41 -11.90
CA THR A 43 -15.02 3.78 -13.17
C THR A 43 -14.42 5.18 -13.19
N ASP A 44 -14.83 6.08 -12.27
CA ASP A 44 -14.39 7.48 -12.24
C ASP A 44 -13.63 7.82 -10.94
N GLY A 45 -12.36 7.41 -10.90
CA GLY A 45 -11.46 7.72 -9.76
C GLY A 45 -11.78 6.97 -8.47
N GLY A 46 -12.79 6.11 -8.43
CA GLY A 46 -13.05 5.20 -7.31
C GLY A 46 -12.39 3.84 -7.49
N VAL A 47 -12.74 2.87 -6.62
CA VAL A 47 -12.08 1.56 -6.59
C VAL A 47 -12.72 0.62 -7.64
N PRO A 48 -11.95 0.10 -8.60
CA PRO A 48 -12.49 -0.78 -9.63
C PRO A 48 -12.93 -2.14 -9.05
N TYR A 49 -13.90 -2.78 -9.71
CA TYR A 49 -14.36 -4.13 -9.35
C TYR A 49 -13.35 -5.20 -9.77
N LYS A 50 -13.33 -6.34 -9.07
CA LYS A 50 -12.58 -7.55 -9.44
C LYS A 50 -11.11 -7.28 -9.78
N THR A 51 -10.52 -6.32 -9.07
CA THR A 51 -9.16 -5.85 -9.32
C THR A 51 -8.28 -6.25 -8.16
N SER A 52 -7.14 -6.88 -8.47
CA SER A 52 -6.09 -7.17 -7.50
C SER A 52 -5.13 -6.00 -7.34
N GLY A 53 -4.62 -5.80 -6.14
CA GLY A 53 -3.61 -4.78 -5.90
C GLY A 53 -3.52 -4.29 -4.47
N ILE A 54 -2.99 -3.08 -4.34
CA ILE A 54 -2.66 -2.44 -3.06
C ILE A 54 -3.57 -1.24 -2.88
N TYR A 55 -4.09 -1.06 -1.66
CA TYR A 55 -4.83 0.12 -1.26
C TYR A 55 -4.27 0.69 0.04
N VAL A 56 -4.49 1.99 0.24
CA VAL A 56 -4.09 2.70 1.45
C VAL A 56 -5.28 3.47 2.01
N PHE A 57 -5.41 3.46 3.33
CA PHE A 57 -6.26 4.40 4.04
C PHE A 57 -5.44 5.56 4.57
N LYS A 58 -6.00 6.76 4.38
CA LYS A 58 -5.37 8.00 4.76
C LYS A 58 -6.31 8.83 5.60
N GLN A 59 -5.74 9.40 6.65
CA GLN A 59 -6.39 10.44 7.42
C GLN A 59 -5.62 11.73 7.17
N LYS A 60 -6.32 12.75 6.65
CA LYS A 60 -5.67 13.97 6.12
C LYS A 60 -4.64 13.60 5.04
N ARG A 61 -3.35 13.88 5.26
CA ARG A 61 -2.24 13.60 4.32
C ARG A 61 -1.38 12.39 4.74
N LYS A 62 -1.76 11.66 5.78
CA LYS A 62 -0.94 10.57 6.34
C LYS A 62 -1.55 9.21 6.02
N VAL A 63 -0.73 8.29 5.53
CA VAL A 63 -1.13 6.88 5.37
C VAL A 63 -1.15 6.23 6.75
N ILE A 64 -2.33 5.80 7.16
CA ILE A 64 -2.59 5.16 8.46
C ILE A 64 -2.67 3.65 8.33
N TYR A 65 -3.07 3.14 7.16
CA TYR A 65 -3.14 1.72 6.86
C TYR A 65 -2.80 1.48 5.39
N LEU A 66 -2.19 0.33 5.11
CA LEU A 66 -1.98 -0.22 3.79
C LEU A 66 -2.43 -1.68 3.81
N GLY A 67 -3.25 -2.06 2.86
CA GLY A 67 -3.66 -3.44 2.69
C GLY A 67 -3.56 -3.87 1.24
N MET A 68 -3.65 -5.17 1.04
CA MET A 68 -3.69 -5.78 -0.28
C MET A 68 -4.95 -6.61 -0.49
N SER A 69 -5.26 -6.88 -1.75
CA SER A 69 -6.22 -7.92 -2.13
C SER A 69 -5.74 -8.59 -3.41
N SER A 70 -5.72 -9.92 -3.42
CA SER A 70 -5.33 -10.73 -4.58
C SER A 70 -6.46 -10.91 -5.59
N THR A 71 -7.70 -10.61 -5.20
CA THR A 71 -8.90 -10.87 -6.01
C THR A 71 -9.71 -9.60 -6.27
N ASP A 72 -10.08 -8.89 -5.20
CA ASP A 72 -10.92 -7.69 -5.30
C ASP A 72 -10.60 -6.71 -4.15
N ILE A 73 -9.91 -5.62 -4.48
CA ILE A 73 -9.59 -4.54 -3.54
C ILE A 73 -10.87 -3.94 -2.94
N ARG A 74 -11.90 -3.74 -3.76
CA ARG A 74 -13.15 -3.09 -3.35
C ARG A 74 -13.87 -3.92 -2.30
N ASN A 75 -14.02 -5.22 -2.54
CA ASN A 75 -14.63 -6.13 -1.57
C ASN A 75 -13.85 -6.16 -0.26
N ARG A 76 -12.51 -6.10 -0.33
CA ARG A 76 -11.67 -6.06 0.87
C ARG A 76 -11.85 -4.76 1.66
N ILE A 77 -11.93 -3.62 0.98
CA ILE A 77 -12.23 -2.33 1.62
C ILE A 77 -13.63 -2.35 2.25
N GLN A 78 -14.62 -2.90 1.55
CA GLN A 78 -15.98 -3.06 2.09
C GLN A 78 -16.00 -3.99 3.31
N ALA A 79 -15.19 -5.06 3.32
CA ALA A 79 -15.07 -5.94 4.48
C ALA A 79 -14.60 -5.18 5.72
N HIS A 80 -13.62 -4.28 5.60
CA HIS A 80 -13.15 -3.42 6.69
C HIS A 80 -14.23 -2.48 7.23
N LEU A 81 -15.12 -2.00 6.36
CA LEU A 81 -16.22 -1.12 6.76
C LEU A 81 -17.42 -1.88 7.31
N SER A 82 -17.59 -3.13 6.88
CA SER A 82 -18.58 -4.04 7.42
C SER A 82 -18.19 -4.52 8.83
N ASN A 83 -19.16 -4.96 9.61
CA ASN A 83 -18.92 -5.46 10.96
C ASN A 83 -18.19 -6.83 10.99
N ASN A 84 -17.68 -7.29 9.85
CA ASN A 84 -17.10 -8.62 9.67
C ASN A 84 -15.57 -8.65 9.77
N ASP A 85 -14.88 -7.50 9.73
CA ASP A 85 -13.42 -7.49 9.88
C ASP A 85 -13.00 -7.27 11.34
N ARG A 86 -12.44 -8.31 11.96
CA ARG A 86 -11.92 -8.28 13.33
C ARG A 86 -10.57 -7.58 13.46
N GLN A 87 -9.95 -7.15 12.35
CA GLN A 87 -8.67 -6.44 12.35
C GLN A 87 -8.79 -5.05 12.99
N GLU A 88 -7.66 -4.54 13.51
CA GLU A 88 -7.60 -3.23 14.17
C GLU A 88 -8.10 -2.10 13.26
N VAL A 89 -7.80 -2.18 11.96
CA VAL A 89 -8.28 -1.22 10.96
C VAL A 89 -9.80 -1.21 10.82
N GLY A 90 -10.47 -2.38 10.86
CA GLY A 90 -11.93 -2.45 10.79
C GLY A 90 -12.56 -1.78 12.01
N ARG A 91 -12.06 -2.10 13.21
CA ARG A 91 -12.49 -1.45 14.47
C ARG A 91 -12.27 0.06 14.45
N TYR A 92 -11.16 0.52 13.86
CA TYR A 92 -10.85 1.94 13.74
C TYR A 92 -11.87 2.67 12.85
N LEU A 93 -12.27 2.04 11.74
CA LEU A 93 -13.20 2.64 10.77
C LEU A 93 -14.64 2.72 11.27
N GLN A 94 -15.08 1.82 12.15
CA GLN A 94 -16.44 1.78 12.70
C GLN A 94 -16.82 2.98 13.59
N LYS A 95 -15.86 3.65 14.24
CA LYS A 95 -16.11 4.72 15.23
C LYS A 95 -16.41 6.10 14.62
N TRP A 96 -17.18 6.20 13.52
CA TRP A 96 -17.44 7.46 12.79
C TRP A 96 -16.22 8.11 12.10
N HIS A 97 -15.03 7.52 12.25
CA HIS A 97 -13.82 8.04 11.64
C HIS A 97 -13.76 7.83 10.12
N PHE A 98 -14.51 6.88 9.55
CA PHE A 98 -14.44 6.57 8.11
C PHE A 98 -14.77 7.77 7.20
N ARG A 99 -15.63 8.70 7.65
CA ARG A 99 -15.96 9.93 6.89
C ARG A 99 -14.76 10.85 6.66
N ALA A 100 -13.77 10.80 7.55
CA ALA A 100 -12.52 11.54 7.43
C ALA A 100 -11.40 10.73 6.75
N ILE A 101 -11.70 9.48 6.35
CA ILE A 101 -10.76 8.60 5.69
C ILE A 101 -10.91 8.71 4.17
N THR A 102 -9.76 8.88 3.54
CA THR A 102 -9.62 8.78 2.10
C THR A 102 -8.88 7.51 1.74
N VAL A 103 -9.18 6.98 0.56
CA VAL A 103 -8.56 5.79 0.01
C VAL A 103 -7.82 6.14 -1.28
N SER A 104 -6.74 5.41 -1.51
CA SER A 104 -6.08 5.31 -2.81
C SER A 104 -5.77 3.86 -3.07
N TRP A 105 -5.63 3.52 -4.34
CA TRP A 105 -5.28 2.18 -4.75
C TRP A 105 -4.38 2.23 -5.99
N VAL A 106 -3.69 1.12 -6.22
CA VAL A 106 -3.00 0.81 -7.47
C VAL A 106 -3.24 -0.65 -7.80
N GLU A 107 -3.53 -0.92 -9.07
CA GLU A 107 -3.56 -2.29 -9.56
C GLU A 107 -2.16 -2.89 -9.47
N GLU A 108 -2.05 -4.07 -8.89
CA GLU A 108 -0.78 -4.75 -8.70
C GLU A 108 -0.95 -6.26 -8.74
N LYS A 109 -0.32 -6.89 -9.74
CA LYS A 109 -0.17 -8.33 -9.80
C LYS A 109 0.76 -8.81 -8.69
N ASP A 110 0.45 -9.94 -8.07
CA ASP A 110 1.20 -10.51 -6.95
C ASP A 110 1.26 -9.54 -5.75
N ALA A 111 0.14 -8.85 -5.48
CA ALA A 111 0.03 -7.86 -4.40
C ALA A 111 0.47 -8.42 -3.03
N GLU A 112 0.17 -9.68 -2.77
CA GLU A 112 0.55 -10.40 -1.55
C GLU A 112 2.06 -10.43 -1.33
N VAL A 113 2.83 -10.77 -2.37
CA VAL A 113 4.30 -10.84 -2.30
C VAL A 113 4.91 -9.45 -2.10
N LYS A 114 4.23 -8.40 -2.56
CA LYS A 114 4.72 -7.02 -2.57
C LYS A 114 4.23 -6.18 -1.39
N GLU A 115 3.23 -6.63 -0.64
CA GLU A 115 2.59 -5.83 0.42
C GLU A 115 3.62 -5.26 1.40
N LYS A 116 4.53 -6.08 1.91
CA LYS A 116 5.60 -5.63 2.80
C LYS A 116 6.50 -4.57 2.17
N GLN A 117 6.85 -4.73 0.89
CA GLN A 117 7.67 -3.76 0.16
C GLN A 117 6.94 -2.41 0.03
N TYR A 118 5.63 -2.44 -0.24
CA TYR A 118 4.79 -1.25 -0.30
C TYR A 118 4.71 -0.55 1.07
N ILE A 119 4.53 -1.30 2.17
CA ILE A 119 4.52 -0.75 3.54
C ILE A 119 5.84 -0.04 3.85
N ASP A 120 6.97 -0.68 3.55
CA ASP A 120 8.31 -0.12 3.82
C ASP A 120 8.55 1.17 3.01
N ILE A 121 8.20 1.16 1.72
CA ILE A 121 8.38 2.33 0.84
C ILE A 121 7.48 3.49 1.27
N VAL A 122 6.20 3.24 1.53
CA VAL A 122 5.28 4.26 2.03
C VAL A 122 5.77 4.80 3.36
N GLY A 123 6.23 3.92 4.26
CA GLY A 123 6.80 4.30 5.54
C GLY A 123 8.01 5.22 5.41
N ASN A 124 8.90 4.93 4.45
CA ASN A 124 10.05 5.77 4.12
C ASN A 124 9.63 7.13 3.55
N ILE A 125 8.65 7.16 2.63
CA ILE A 125 8.15 8.40 2.02
C ILE A 125 7.55 9.34 3.07
N GLN A 126 6.78 8.82 4.03
CA GLN A 126 6.13 9.64 5.07
C GLN A 126 6.95 9.75 6.37
N GLY A 127 8.12 9.13 6.45
CA GLY A 127 9.01 9.13 7.62
C GLY A 127 8.55 8.30 8.82
N CYS A 128 7.43 7.56 8.70
CA CYS A 128 6.92 6.66 9.73
C CYS A 128 6.07 5.53 9.13
N ALA A 129 6.11 4.33 9.70
CA ALA A 129 5.23 3.24 9.25
C ALA A 129 3.74 3.57 9.50
N PRO A 130 2.83 3.11 8.61
CA PRO A 130 1.39 3.23 8.84
C PRO A 130 1.01 2.62 10.19
N VAL A 131 0.24 3.36 10.99
CA VAL A 131 0.01 3.05 12.41
C VAL A 131 -0.80 1.76 12.57
N LEU A 132 -1.80 1.55 11.72
CA LEU A 132 -2.72 0.41 11.77
C LEU A 132 -2.16 -0.86 11.10
N ASN A 133 -0.94 -0.81 10.55
CA ASN A 133 -0.22 -2.01 10.09
C ASN A 133 0.64 -2.63 11.21
N LYS A 134 0.78 -1.97 12.36
CA LYS A 134 1.70 -2.41 13.42
C LYS A 134 1.19 -3.60 14.24
N THR A 135 -0.09 -3.93 14.16
CA THR A 135 -0.73 -5.00 14.94
C THR A 135 -0.78 -6.35 14.24
N SER A 136 -0.40 -6.46 12.96
CA SER A 136 -0.12 -7.76 12.36
C SER A 136 1.33 -8.17 12.69
N GLY A 137 1.53 -8.72 13.89
CA GLY A 137 2.71 -9.50 14.32
C GLY A 137 4.11 -8.98 13.91
N ASN A 138 4.88 -8.49 14.89
CA ASN A 138 6.32 -8.19 14.80
C ASN A 138 6.74 -7.05 13.85
N SER A 139 6.54 -5.80 14.27
CA SER A 139 7.32 -4.68 13.72
C SER A 139 8.36 -4.17 14.74
N LYS A 140 9.57 -4.75 14.69
CA LYS A 140 10.76 -4.12 15.29
C LYS A 140 10.94 -2.73 14.66
N LYS A 141 11.19 -1.72 15.49
CA LYS A 141 11.44 -0.33 15.08
C LYS A 141 12.38 -0.28 13.85
N ILE A 142 11.86 0.15 12.71
CA ILE A 142 12.67 0.41 11.52
C ILE A 142 13.63 1.56 11.85
N SER A 143 14.92 1.24 11.95
CA SER A 143 15.98 2.22 12.16
C SER A 143 16.12 3.09 10.90
N LYS A 144 16.21 4.42 11.10
CA LYS A 144 16.19 5.45 10.04
C LYS A 144 17.43 5.48 9.12
N LYS A 145 18.27 4.44 9.10
CA LYS A 145 19.51 4.45 8.29
C LYS A 145 19.72 3.10 7.63
N THR A 146 19.18 2.89 6.43
CA THR A 146 19.73 2.00 5.37
C THR A 146 18.73 1.79 4.22
N TRP A 147 18.40 2.83 3.46
CA TRP A 147 17.66 2.60 2.19
C TRP A 147 18.30 3.25 0.98
N LEU A 148 18.89 4.44 1.14
CA LEU A 148 19.64 5.12 0.07
C LEU A 148 20.85 4.31 -0.46
N TRP A 149 21.43 3.41 0.35
CA TRP A 149 22.55 2.56 -0.09
C TRP A 149 22.16 1.36 -0.97
N ARG A 150 20.86 1.02 -1.07
CA ARG A 150 20.40 -0.12 -1.88
C ARG A 150 19.93 0.25 -3.28
N PHE A 151 19.79 1.54 -3.59
CA PHE A 151 19.37 2.01 -4.93
C PHE A 151 20.55 2.39 -5.84
N PHE A 152 21.75 2.54 -5.30
CA PHE A 152 22.94 3.02 -6.01
C PHE A 152 24.15 2.09 -5.89
N LYS A 153 23.95 0.77 -5.90
CA LYS A 153 25.05 -0.19 -6.05
C LYS A 153 24.68 -1.31 -7.02
#